data_AF-A0A7V6WHJ2-F1
#
_entry.id   AF-A0A7V6WHJ2-F1
#
_cell.length_a   1.000
_cell.length_b   1.000
_cell.length_c   1.000
_cell.angle_alpha   90.00
_cell.angle_beta   90.00
_cell.angle_gamma   90.00
#
_symmetry.space_group_name_H-M   'P 1'
#
loop_
_entity.id
_entity.type
_entity.pdbx_description
1 polymer ?
#
loop_
_entity_poly.entity_id
_entity_poly.type
_entity_poly.pdbx_seq_one_letter_code
_entity_poly.pdbx_strand_id
1 'polypeptide(L)'
;RNNQWEQVERSRRRQNLTFDRDAVILDAVRTPHFISTEDLAESRWSEEYRRRDVLAVTDRDNNILALSLHRSLPAVMKTSIGLVSEVDPFTGIVKLERLQDWSEGYRRWTPNPDDLVLDLEGALVFDDNSLIQSKDLQPGNTVYLVHDLATGYLVFKIS
;
A
#
# COMPACT_ATOMS: atom_id res chain seq x y z
N ARG A 1 -7.37 0.93 16.80
CA ARG A 1 -7.00 -0.08 17.83
C ARG A 1 -6.44 -1.37 17.25
N ASN A 2 -6.32 -1.51 15.92
CA ASN A 2 -5.51 -2.52 15.25
C ASN A 2 -4.67 -1.78 14.19
N ASN A 3 -3.34 -1.87 14.26
CA ASN A 3 -2.43 -1.45 13.17
C ASN A 3 -1.96 -2.68 12.38
N GLN A 4 -2.71 -3.77 12.51
CA GLN A 4 -2.50 -4.99 11.75
C GLN A 4 -3.20 -4.82 10.41
N TRP A 5 -2.50 -5.16 9.33
CA TRP A 5 -3.12 -5.31 8.03
C TRP A 5 -4.00 -6.56 8.03
N GLU A 6 -5.29 -6.41 7.70
CA GLU A 6 -6.21 -7.54 7.68
C GLU A 6 -6.06 -8.33 6.38
N GLN A 7 -5.54 -9.55 6.48
CA GLN A 7 -5.55 -10.49 5.36
C GLN A 7 -6.87 -11.26 5.34
N VAL A 8 -7.69 -11.02 4.31
CA VAL A 8 -8.91 -11.79 4.11
C VAL A 8 -8.55 -13.13 3.44
N GLU A 9 -8.40 -14.19 4.22
CA GLU A 9 -8.11 -15.52 3.68
C GLU A 9 -9.28 -16.10 2.87
N ARG A 10 -8.94 -16.79 1.77
CA ARG A 10 -9.85 -17.38 0.76
C ARG A 10 -10.91 -18.33 1.30
N SER A 11 -10.81 -18.80 2.56
CA SER A 11 -11.69 -19.84 3.10
C SER A 11 -12.93 -19.32 3.85
N ARG A 12 -12.99 -18.05 4.26
CA ARG A 12 -14.15 -17.51 4.99
C ARG A 12 -14.38 -16.03 4.70
N ARG A 13 -15.50 -15.76 4.02
CA ARG A 13 -16.16 -14.46 3.72
C ARG A 13 -15.77 -13.84 2.38
N ARG A 14 -16.70 -13.92 1.43
CA ARG A 14 -16.83 -12.90 0.39
C ARG A 14 -17.16 -11.59 1.12
N GLN A 15 -16.30 -10.59 1.03
CA GLN A 15 -16.64 -9.24 1.47
C GLN A 15 -17.36 -8.53 0.31
N ASN A 16 -18.47 -7.90 0.62
CA ASN A 16 -19.11 -6.96 -0.29
C ASN A 16 -18.48 -5.60 -0.02
N LEU A 17 -17.67 -5.13 -0.95
CA LEU A 17 -17.08 -3.81 -0.93
C LEU A 17 -17.79 -2.96 -1.99
N THR A 18 -17.93 -1.68 -1.72
CA THR A 18 -18.46 -0.70 -2.68
C THR A 18 -17.35 0.27 -3.03
N PHE A 19 -17.26 0.70 -4.28
CA PHE A 19 -16.31 1.76 -4.64
C PHE A 19 -16.87 3.11 -4.18
N ASP A 20 -16.03 3.91 -3.55
CA ASP A 20 -16.29 5.35 -3.46
C ASP A 20 -16.30 5.95 -4.88
N ARG A 21 -16.98 7.08 -5.06
CA ARG A 21 -17.06 7.78 -6.35
C ARG A 21 -15.68 8.21 -6.83
N ASP A 22 -14.82 8.60 -5.90
CA ASP A 22 -13.48 9.14 -6.18
C ASP A 22 -12.40 8.08 -5.87
N ALA A 23 -12.77 6.80 -5.88
CA ALA A 23 -11.86 5.71 -5.61
C ALA A 23 -10.69 5.67 -6.62
N VAL A 24 -9.47 5.60 -6.10
CA VAL A 24 -8.27 5.52 -6.95
C VAL A 24 -7.85 4.07 -7.14
N ILE A 25 -7.66 3.64 -8.39
CA ILE A 25 -7.31 2.27 -8.72
C ILE A 25 -5.97 2.24 -9.43
N LEU A 26 -4.98 1.58 -8.83
CA LEU A 26 -3.67 1.34 -9.39
C LEU A 26 -3.60 -0.08 -9.97
N ASP A 27 -3.37 -0.21 -11.28
CA ASP A 27 -2.94 -1.48 -11.88
C ASP A 27 -1.41 -1.59 -11.81
N ALA A 28 -0.93 -2.39 -10.85
CA ALA A 28 0.47 -2.74 -10.66
C ALA A 28 0.80 -4.18 -11.15
N VAL A 29 -0.02 -4.77 -12.03
CA VAL A 29 0.21 -6.12 -12.57
C VAL A 29 1.39 -6.15 -13.56
N ARG A 30 1.63 -5.03 -14.25
CA ARG A 30 2.73 -4.84 -15.20
C ARG A 30 3.47 -3.53 -14.91
N THR A 31 3.25 -2.52 -15.75
CA THR A 31 3.72 -1.16 -15.53
C THR A 31 2.66 -0.42 -14.73
N PRO A 32 2.99 0.11 -13.53
CA PRO A 32 2.05 0.82 -12.68
C PRO A 32 1.34 1.95 -13.44
N HIS A 33 0.01 1.93 -13.47
CA HIS A 33 -0.80 3.01 -14.01
C HIS A 33 -2.18 3.05 -13.35
N PHE A 34 -2.80 4.23 -13.34
CA PHE A 34 -4.16 4.38 -12.80
C PHE A 34 -5.20 3.99 -13.85
N ILE A 35 -6.25 3.30 -13.39
CA ILE A 35 -7.42 2.93 -14.19
C ILE A 35 -8.70 3.46 -13.53
N SER A 36 -9.77 3.59 -14.31
CA SER A 36 -11.07 3.99 -13.77
C SER A 36 -11.82 2.81 -13.14
N THR A 37 -12.85 3.11 -12.34
CA THR A 37 -13.77 2.08 -11.83
C THR A 37 -14.49 1.34 -12.95
N GLU A 38 -14.78 2.04 -14.05
CA GLU A 38 -15.40 1.54 -15.26
C GLU A 38 -14.48 0.56 -15.99
N ASP A 39 -13.21 0.92 -16.21
CA ASP A 39 -12.22 0.03 -16.84
C ASP A 39 -12.06 -1.26 -16.01
N LEU A 40 -11.99 -1.14 -14.68
CA LEU A 40 -11.96 -2.29 -13.79
C LEU A 40 -13.25 -3.11 -13.91
N ALA A 41 -14.42 -2.48 -13.98
CA ALA A 41 -15.69 -3.18 -14.14
C ALA A 41 -15.78 -3.90 -15.49
N GLU A 42 -15.26 -3.33 -16.58
CA GLU A 42 -15.23 -3.92 -17.92
C GLU A 42 -14.27 -5.11 -18.02
N SER A 43 -13.15 -5.08 -17.27
CA SER A 43 -12.17 -6.17 -17.21
C SER A 43 -12.77 -7.53 -16.78
N ARG A 44 -13.96 -7.53 -16.16
CA ARG A 44 -14.70 -8.75 -15.80
C ARG A 44 -15.01 -9.62 -17.02
N TRP A 45 -15.10 -9.01 -18.21
CA TRP A 45 -15.41 -9.70 -19.46
C TRP A 45 -14.17 -10.25 -20.15
N SER A 46 -13.00 -9.63 -19.93
CA SER A 46 -11.70 -10.07 -20.46
C SER A 46 -10.97 -11.05 -19.54
N GLU A 47 -11.43 -11.22 -18.30
CA GLU A 47 -10.76 -11.98 -17.23
C GLU A 47 -9.36 -11.44 -16.87
N GLU A 48 -9.01 -10.22 -17.24
CA GLU A 48 -7.67 -9.65 -17.11
C GLU A 48 -7.14 -9.66 -15.65
N TYR A 49 -8.00 -9.25 -14.71
CA TYR A 49 -7.70 -9.25 -13.27
C TYR A 49 -8.19 -10.49 -12.53
N ARG A 50 -8.56 -11.55 -13.25
CA ARG A 50 -8.95 -12.81 -12.61
C ARG A 50 -7.75 -13.42 -11.88
N ARG A 51 -7.95 -13.77 -10.60
CA ARG A 51 -6.90 -14.34 -9.70
C ARG A 51 -5.71 -13.40 -9.47
N ARG A 52 -5.95 -12.09 -9.46
CA ARG A 52 -4.99 -11.10 -8.93
C ARG A 52 -5.17 -10.94 -7.44
N ASP A 53 -4.08 -10.57 -6.78
CA ASP A 53 -4.12 -10.14 -5.40
C ASP A 53 -4.42 -8.64 -5.36
N VAL A 54 -5.07 -8.20 -4.30
CA VAL A 54 -5.58 -6.84 -4.18
C VAL A 54 -5.25 -6.29 -2.80
N LEU A 55 -4.75 -5.06 -2.76
CA LEU A 55 -4.72 -4.24 -1.56
C LEU A 55 -5.83 -3.20 -1.67
N ALA A 56 -6.68 -3.12 -0.65
CA ALA A 56 -7.76 -2.15 -0.59
C ALA A 56 -7.62 -1.28 0.65
N VAL A 57 -7.64 0.03 0.46
CA VAL A 57 -7.83 1.02 1.52
C VAL A 57 -9.32 1.33 1.57
N THR A 58 -9.92 1.13 2.74
CA THR A 58 -11.36 1.32 2.95
C THR A 58 -11.63 2.32 4.05
N ASP A 59 -12.77 2.99 3.96
CA ASP A 59 -13.32 3.74 5.09
C ASP A 59 -13.95 2.80 6.14
N ARG A 60 -14.60 3.39 7.15
CA ARG A 60 -15.25 2.62 8.22
C ARG A 60 -16.51 1.86 7.76
N ASP A 61 -17.08 2.24 6.63
CA ASP A 61 -18.30 1.68 6.07
C ASP A 61 -18.00 0.64 4.95
N ASN A 62 -16.72 0.31 4.74
CA ASN A 62 -16.20 -0.57 3.70
C ASN A 62 -16.34 -0.03 2.26
N ASN A 63 -16.37 1.29 2.10
CA ASN A 63 -16.17 1.91 0.81
C ASN A 63 -14.67 1.91 0.47
N ILE A 64 -14.33 1.43 -0.72
CA ILE A 64 -12.97 1.43 -1.25
C ILE A 64 -12.61 2.86 -1.62
N LEU A 65 -11.62 3.42 -0.92
CA LEU A 65 -11.00 4.71 -1.21
C LEU A 65 -9.85 4.56 -2.20
N ALA A 66 -9.09 3.47 -2.06
CA ALA A 66 -8.05 3.13 -3.02
C ALA A 66 -7.86 1.63 -3.14
N LEU A 67 -7.46 1.19 -4.32
CA LEU A 67 -7.29 -0.21 -4.66
C LEU A 67 -6.03 -0.39 -5.50
N SER A 68 -5.18 -1.35 -5.14
CA SER A 68 -4.01 -1.72 -5.92
C SER A 68 -4.09 -3.18 -6.35
N LEU A 69 -3.94 -3.42 -7.66
CA LEU A 69 -4.00 -4.74 -8.29
C LEU A 69 -2.58 -5.26 -8.49
N HIS A 70 -2.31 -6.47 -7.99
CA HIS A 70 -1.00 -7.08 -8.07
C HIS A 70 -1.07 -8.47 -8.70
N ARG A 71 -0.01 -8.86 -9.42
CA ARG A 71 0.12 -10.23 -9.96
C ARG A 71 0.12 -11.27 -8.83
N SER A 72 0.88 -11.00 -7.79
CA SER A 72 0.99 -11.79 -6.58
C SER A 72 1.52 -10.86 -5.48
N LEU A 73 0.89 -10.88 -4.32
CA LEU A 73 1.44 -10.26 -3.12
C LEU A 73 2.28 -11.27 -2.35
N PRO A 74 3.27 -10.81 -1.58
CA PRO A 74 4.04 -11.68 -0.69
C PRO A 74 3.14 -12.22 0.42
N ALA A 75 3.41 -13.46 0.84
CA ALA A 75 2.62 -14.11 1.88
C ALA A 75 2.73 -13.42 3.24
N VAL A 76 3.84 -12.71 3.49
CA VAL A 76 4.09 -11.96 4.72
C VAL A 76 4.38 -10.52 4.34
N MET A 77 3.54 -9.62 4.82
CA MET A 77 3.76 -8.18 4.77
C MET A 77 3.96 -7.65 6.19
N LYS A 78 4.75 -6.60 6.30
CA LYS A 78 4.99 -5.86 7.53
C LYS A 78 4.33 -4.50 7.47
N THR A 79 4.01 -4.00 8.66
CA THR A 79 3.56 -2.64 8.85
C THR A 79 4.59 -1.92 9.69
N SER A 80 5.11 -0.80 9.19
CA SER A 80 6.17 -0.04 9.85
C SER A 80 5.89 1.46 9.79
N ILE A 81 6.49 2.20 10.72
CA ILE A 81 6.61 3.65 10.68
C ILE A 81 8.09 3.97 10.54
N GLY A 82 8.45 4.92 9.68
CA GLY A 82 9.84 5.31 9.44
C GLY A 82 10.00 6.78 9.10
N LEU A 83 11.20 7.29 9.30
CA LEU A 83 11.61 8.62 8.84
C LEU A 83 12.33 8.49 7.50
N VAL A 84 11.86 9.19 6.47
CA VAL A 84 12.54 9.27 5.17
C VAL A 84 13.88 9.96 5.36
N SER A 85 14.97 9.27 5.02
CA SER A 85 16.32 9.83 5.04
C SER A 85 16.85 10.14 3.64
N GLU A 86 16.41 9.39 2.63
CA GLU A 86 16.82 9.57 1.23
C GLU A 86 15.70 9.15 0.28
N VAL A 87 15.60 9.86 -0.85
CA VAL A 87 14.67 9.54 -1.95
C VAL A 87 15.45 9.66 -3.25
N ASP A 88 15.50 8.58 -4.03
CA ASP A 88 15.99 8.63 -5.40
C ASP A 88 14.82 9.01 -6.32
N PRO A 89 14.84 10.23 -6.91
CA PRO A 89 13.74 10.72 -7.73
C PRO A 89 13.62 10.02 -9.09
N PHE A 90 14.62 9.26 -9.50
CA PHE A 90 14.65 8.56 -10.78
C PHE A 90 14.15 7.12 -10.68
N THR A 91 14.48 6.45 -9.58
CA THR A 91 14.13 5.03 -9.38
C THR A 91 12.94 4.83 -8.45
N GLY A 92 12.54 5.84 -7.68
CA GLY A 92 11.51 5.69 -6.66
C GLY A 92 11.98 4.89 -5.44
N ILE A 93 13.29 4.62 -5.32
CA ILE A 93 13.88 3.98 -4.15
C ILE A 93 13.92 4.98 -2.99
N VAL A 94 13.40 4.57 -1.84
CA VAL A 94 13.36 5.37 -0.62
C VAL A 94 14.10 4.66 0.50
N LYS A 95 14.98 5.40 1.18
CA LYS A 95 15.64 4.96 2.42
C LYS A 95 14.91 5.52 3.64
N LEU A 96 14.64 4.65 4.59
CA LEU A 96 13.99 4.94 5.86
C LEU A 96 14.95 4.64 7.01
N GLU A 97 14.96 5.53 8.00
CA GLU A 97 15.65 5.36 9.28
C GLU A 97 14.65 5.41 10.45
N ARG A 98 15.14 5.12 11.67
CA ARG A 98 14.36 5.19 12.93
C ARG A 98 13.06 4.40 12.87
N LEU A 99 13.13 3.22 12.28
CA LEU A 99 11.96 2.39 12.03
C LEU A 99 11.31 1.91 13.33
N GLN A 100 10.00 1.77 13.27
CA GLN A 100 9.22 1.03 14.25
C GLN A 100 8.34 0.04 13.49
N ASP A 101 8.53 -1.26 13.76
CA ASP A 101 7.69 -2.31 13.21
C ASP A 101 6.51 -2.54 14.15
N TRP A 102 5.31 -2.75 13.61
CA TRP A 102 4.17 -3.20 14.38
C TRP A 102 4.34 -4.68 14.75
N SER A 103 4.46 -4.97 16.05
CA SER A 103 4.46 -6.35 16.52
C SER A 103 3.05 -6.82 16.78
N GLU A 104 2.56 -7.77 15.98
CA GLU A 104 1.23 -8.37 16.19
C GLU A 104 1.13 -9.09 17.54
N GLY A 105 2.16 -9.86 17.90
CA GLY A 105 2.20 -10.63 19.14
C GLY A 105 2.13 -9.76 20.40
N TYR A 106 2.81 -8.60 20.38
CA TYR A 106 2.80 -7.66 21.51
C TYR A 106 1.78 -6.52 21.36
N ARG A 107 1.11 -6.41 20.21
CA ARG A 107 0.17 -5.34 19.86
C ARG A 107 0.72 -3.94 20.16
N ARG A 108 1.99 -3.72 19.81
CA ARG A 108 2.68 -2.44 20.01
C ARG A 108 3.71 -2.21 18.92
N TRP A 109 4.04 -0.94 18.71
CA TRP A 109 5.21 -0.54 17.94
C TRP A 109 6.48 -0.94 18.68
N THR A 110 7.40 -1.56 17.96
CA THR A 110 8.71 -1.97 18.46
C THR A 110 9.80 -1.31 17.62
N PRO A 111 10.78 -0.65 18.24
CA PRO A 111 11.92 -0.10 17.52
C PRO A 111 12.59 -1.18 16.67
N ASN A 112 12.86 -0.85 15.42
CA ASN A 112 13.67 -1.63 14.53
C ASN A 112 15.00 -0.87 14.33
N PRO A 113 16.14 -1.44 14.74
CA PRO A 113 17.43 -0.75 14.70
C PRO A 113 18.01 -0.63 13.29
N ASP A 114 17.45 -1.38 12.33
CA ASP A 114 17.95 -1.42 10.97
C ASP A 114 17.37 -0.28 10.13
N ASP A 115 18.15 0.22 9.18
CA ASP A 115 17.62 1.05 8.09
C ASP A 115 16.89 0.17 7.09
N LEU A 116 15.94 0.75 6.35
CA LEU A 116 15.17 0.04 5.34
C LEU A 116 15.24 0.79 4.02
N VAL A 117 15.53 0.05 2.95
CA VAL A 117 15.55 0.57 1.57
C VAL A 117 14.42 -0.11 0.83
N LEU A 118 13.49 0.68 0.29
CA LEU A 118 12.31 0.17 -0.41
C LEU A 118 12.22 0.73 -1.81
N ASP A 119 11.81 -0.11 -2.74
CA ASP A 119 11.26 0.30 -4.02
C ASP A 119 9.78 0.71 -3.84
N LEU A 120 9.44 1.93 -4.24
CA LEU A 120 8.09 2.50 -4.18
C LEU A 120 7.50 2.84 -5.56
N GLU A 121 8.07 2.36 -6.67
CA GLU A 121 7.59 2.70 -8.03
C GLU A 121 6.12 2.28 -8.24
N GLY A 122 5.72 1.15 -7.67
CA GLY A 122 4.35 0.61 -7.73
C GLY A 122 3.52 0.82 -6.46
N ALA A 123 3.91 1.75 -5.59
CA ALA A 123 3.22 1.99 -4.33
C ALA A 123 2.08 3.01 -4.48
N LEU A 124 0.99 2.81 -3.71
CA LEU A 124 0.05 3.89 -3.43
C LEU A 124 0.63 4.78 -2.33
N VAL A 125 0.95 6.03 -2.64
CA VAL A 125 1.53 6.98 -1.69
C VAL A 125 0.54 8.12 -1.43
N PHE A 126 0.15 8.29 -0.18
CA PHE A 126 -0.80 9.31 0.27
C PHE A 126 -0.12 10.40 1.08
N ASP A 127 -0.46 11.64 0.81
CA ASP A 127 -0.21 12.80 1.67
C ASP A 127 -1.56 13.39 2.08
N ASP A 128 -1.91 13.24 3.37
CA ASP A 128 -3.25 13.48 3.89
C ASP A 128 -4.32 12.70 3.11
N ASN A 129 -5.12 13.38 2.29
CA ASN A 129 -6.17 12.76 1.48
C ASN A 129 -5.85 12.77 -0.03
N SER A 130 -4.63 13.14 -0.40
CA SER A 130 -4.21 13.23 -1.81
C SER A 130 -3.21 12.14 -2.14
N LEU A 131 -3.39 11.52 -3.30
CA LEU A 131 -2.38 10.62 -3.85
C LEU A 131 -1.22 11.44 -4.42
N ILE A 132 0.00 11.11 -4.02
CA ILE A 132 1.24 11.72 -4.50
C ILE A 132 2.12 10.64 -5.14
N GLN A 133 3.16 11.04 -5.86
CA GLN A 133 4.16 10.12 -6.37
C GLN A 133 5.21 9.84 -5.28
N SER A 134 5.84 8.67 -5.32
CA SER A 134 6.90 8.32 -4.35
C SER A 134 8.06 9.33 -4.34
N LYS A 135 8.40 9.90 -5.50
CA LYS A 135 9.40 10.98 -5.64
C LYS A 135 8.99 12.32 -5.00
N ASP A 136 7.73 12.49 -4.63
CA ASP A 136 7.25 13.69 -3.94
C ASP A 136 7.49 13.60 -2.41
N LEU A 137 7.89 12.42 -1.91
CA LEU A 137 8.42 12.26 -0.56
C LEU A 137 9.75 13.02 -0.43
N GLN A 138 10.01 13.54 0.76
CA GLN A 138 11.22 14.29 1.05
C GLN A 138 11.91 13.76 2.32
N PRO A 139 13.25 13.85 2.39
CA PRO A 139 13.98 13.63 3.64
C PRO A 139 13.37 14.45 4.78
N GLY A 140 13.15 13.78 5.92
CA GLY A 140 12.47 14.35 7.08
C GLY A 140 10.97 14.04 7.16
N ASN A 141 10.33 13.52 6.10
CA ASN A 141 8.95 13.06 6.20
C ASN A 141 8.85 11.79 7.06
N THR A 142 7.85 11.72 7.91
CA THR A 142 7.50 10.48 8.60
C THR A 142 6.42 9.76 7.79
N VAL A 143 6.62 8.48 7.56
CA VAL A 143 5.71 7.63 6.79
C VAL A 143 5.26 6.41 7.60
N TYR A 144 3.99 6.04 7.46
CA TYR A 144 3.45 4.74 7.80
C TYR A 144 3.37 3.91 6.52
N LEU A 145 3.82 2.66 6.55
CA LEU A 145 3.94 1.85 5.35
C LEU A 145 3.58 0.37 5.53
N VAL A 146 3.11 -0.24 4.44
CA VAL A 146 2.95 -1.69 4.27
C VAL A 146 3.94 -2.16 3.22
N HIS A 147 4.78 -3.13 3.56
CA HIS A 147 5.94 -3.55 2.74
C HIS A 147 6.33 -5.01 3.01
N ASP A 148 7.23 -5.55 2.19
CA ASP A 148 7.79 -6.91 2.36
C ASP A 148 9.30 -6.93 2.64
N LEU A 149 9.82 -5.80 3.13
CA LEU A 149 11.24 -5.48 3.34
C LEU A 149 12.01 -5.04 2.08
N ALA A 150 11.51 -5.27 0.87
CA ALA A 150 12.14 -4.81 -0.36
C ALA A 150 11.26 -3.85 -1.16
N THR A 151 9.96 -4.08 -1.17
CA THR A 151 8.95 -3.33 -1.91
C THR A 151 7.97 -2.71 -0.94
N GLY A 152 7.70 -1.42 -1.08
CA GLY A 152 6.56 -0.78 -0.43
C GLY A 152 5.33 -0.83 -1.32
N TYR A 153 4.18 -1.11 -0.73
CA TYR A 153 2.92 -1.25 -1.46
C TYR A 153 1.93 -0.12 -1.16
N LEU A 154 1.95 0.35 0.08
CA LEU A 154 1.07 1.40 0.59
C LEU A 154 1.87 2.27 1.55
N VAL A 155 1.81 3.59 1.35
CA VAL A 155 2.55 4.57 2.15
C VAL A 155 1.61 5.73 2.49
N PHE A 156 1.56 6.11 3.76
CA PHE A 156 0.89 7.33 4.23
C PHE A 156 1.93 8.25 4.85
N LYS A 157 2.12 9.43 4.28
CA LYS A 157 2.87 10.50 4.90
C LYS A 157 2.04 11.09 6.04
N ILE A 158 2.63 11.17 7.23
CA ILE A 158 1.94 11.58 8.46
C ILE A 158 2.54 12.85 9.10
N SER A 159 3.67 13.36 8.60
CA SER A 159 4.28 14.64 9.00
C SER A 159 5.25 15.17 7.94
#